data_AF-A0A9P7X8V7-F1
#
_entry.id   AF-A0A9P7X8V7-F1
#
_cell.length_a   1.000
_cell.length_b   1.000
_cell.length_c   1.000
_cell.angle_alpha   90.00
_cell.angle_beta   90.00
_cell.angle_gamma   90.00
#
_symmetry.space_group_name_H-M   'P 1'
#
loop_
_entity.id
_entity.type
_entity.pdbx_description
1 polymer ?
#
loop_
_entity_poly.entity_id
_entity_poly.type
_entity_poly.pdbx_seq_one_letter_code
_entity_poly.pdbx_strand_id
1 'polypeptide(L)'
;MRVTTDGKTQEEIDLHHHPMGTLPFIAVDLLPNPGTQRPGHALCHDIESLFWVLLWTTLTFSGMSQPTEWMIQALKHLNNSNAVTVRHSKQFLLMEPDLIRIEGKYAGATVLLQAYAKICKSSSFTTFEAVNEIFQDFKHGRLDPTKEGHKPERLDSPTLGPSQRKRGAENPRDDSPDSKRYKGG
;
A
#
# COMPACT_ATOMS: atom_id res chain seq x y z
N MET A 1 -14.49 -20.57 -31.88
CA MET A 1 -15.02 -19.23 -32.17
C MET A 1 -16.53 -19.26 -31.93
N ARG A 2 -17.04 -18.61 -30.89
CA ARG A 2 -18.49 -18.52 -30.65
C ARG A 2 -19.00 -17.25 -31.32
N VAL A 3 -19.84 -17.42 -32.33
CA VAL A 3 -20.54 -16.33 -33.02
C VAL A 3 -21.88 -16.17 -32.32
N THR A 4 -22.18 -14.97 -31.82
CA THR A 4 -23.52 -14.64 -31.28
C THR A 4 -24.49 -14.41 -32.44
N THR A 5 -25.80 -14.48 -32.17
CA THR A 5 -26.90 -14.36 -33.14
C THR A 5 -26.94 -13.02 -33.91
N ASP A 6 -26.04 -12.10 -33.57
CA ASP A 6 -26.10 -10.69 -33.93
C ASP A 6 -24.98 -10.34 -34.92
N GLY A 7 -24.16 -11.32 -35.32
CA GLY A 7 -23.04 -11.12 -36.25
C GLY A 7 -21.83 -10.36 -35.67
N LYS A 8 -21.93 -9.87 -34.42
CA LYS A 8 -20.79 -9.27 -33.71
C LYS A 8 -19.90 -10.37 -33.15
N THR A 9 -18.60 -10.27 -33.39
CA THR A 9 -17.63 -11.13 -32.70
C THR A 9 -17.67 -10.81 -31.20
N GLN A 10 -17.50 -11.83 -30.34
CA GLN A 10 -17.42 -11.62 -28.88
C GLN A 10 -16.36 -10.54 -28.52
N GLU A 11 -15.29 -10.46 -29.31
CA GLU A 11 -14.26 -9.41 -29.22
C GLU A 11 -14.81 -8.00 -29.42
N GLU A 12 -15.80 -7.80 -30.29
CA GLU A 12 -16.43 -6.50 -30.56
C GLU A 12 -17.36 -6.02 -29.44
N ILE A 13 -17.99 -6.96 -28.71
CA ILE A 13 -18.81 -6.68 -27.53
C ILE A 13 -17.92 -6.35 -26.32
N ASP A 14 -16.77 -7.02 -26.21
CA ASP A 14 -15.77 -6.76 -25.16
C ASP A 14 -14.96 -5.47 -25.39
N LEU A 15 -14.83 -5.02 -26.65
CA LEU A 15 -14.16 -3.75 -27.02
C LEU A 15 -14.86 -2.50 -26.47
N HIS A 16 -16.18 -2.54 -26.24
CA HIS A 16 -16.94 -1.39 -25.73
C HIS A 16 -17.05 -1.34 -24.20
N HIS A 17 -16.59 -2.37 -23.47
CA HIS A 17 -16.55 -2.38 -22.00
C HIS A 17 -15.15 -2.08 -21.47
N HIS A 18 -14.47 -1.10 -22.08
CA HIS A 18 -13.30 -0.51 -21.46
C HIS A 18 -13.68 -0.08 -20.03
N PRO A 19 -12.96 -0.55 -18.99
CA PRO A 19 -13.15 -0.06 -17.64
C PRO A 19 -13.10 1.47 -17.66
N MET A 20 -14.22 2.13 -17.40
CA MET A 20 -14.21 3.56 -17.16
C MET A 20 -13.59 3.79 -15.79
N GLY A 21 -12.46 4.50 -15.73
CA GLY A 21 -11.79 4.82 -14.48
C GLY A 21 -10.28 4.89 -14.61
N THR A 22 -9.64 5.40 -13.56
CA THR A 22 -8.18 5.42 -13.44
C THR A 22 -7.71 4.08 -12.90
N LEU A 23 -6.98 3.31 -13.71
CA LEU A 23 -6.61 1.92 -13.45
C LEU A 23 -6.10 1.62 -12.00
N PRO A 24 -5.21 2.44 -11.40
CA PRO A 24 -4.80 2.27 -10.00
C PRO A 24 -5.94 2.25 -8.98
N PHE A 25 -7.09 2.88 -9.28
CA PHE A 25 -8.20 3.07 -8.34
C PHE A 25 -9.41 2.19 -8.66
N ILE A 26 -9.42 1.47 -9.77
CA ILE A 26 -10.52 0.54 -10.10
C ILE A 26 -10.49 -0.67 -9.16
N ALA A 27 -11.63 -1.05 -8.59
CA ALA A 27 -11.77 -2.23 -7.74
C ALA A 27 -11.24 -3.53 -8.41
N VAL A 28 -10.67 -4.44 -7.63
CA VAL A 28 -10.03 -5.67 -8.12
C VAL A 28 -10.98 -6.51 -8.97
N ASP A 29 -12.24 -6.65 -8.52
CA ASP A 29 -13.24 -7.46 -9.20
C ASP A 29 -13.72 -6.84 -10.52
N LEU A 30 -13.54 -5.53 -10.69
CA LEU A 30 -13.78 -4.84 -11.94
C LEU A 30 -12.59 -4.92 -12.89
N LEU A 31 -11.41 -5.34 -12.46
CA LEU A 31 -10.28 -5.53 -13.38
C LEU A 31 -10.49 -6.80 -14.24
N PRO A 32 -9.92 -6.86 -15.46
CA PRO A 32 -10.02 -8.04 -16.31
C PRO A 32 -9.57 -9.31 -15.59
N ASN A 33 -10.36 -10.38 -15.73
CA ASN A 33 -10.03 -11.72 -15.26
C ASN A 33 -10.22 -12.71 -16.42
N PRO A 34 -9.19 -13.46 -16.85
CA PRO A 34 -9.35 -14.46 -17.88
C PRO A 34 -10.43 -15.49 -17.51
N GLY A 35 -11.47 -15.61 -18.33
CA GLY A 35 -12.49 -16.64 -18.18
C GLY A 35 -13.65 -16.35 -17.23
N THR A 36 -13.76 -15.13 -16.67
CA THR A 36 -14.94 -14.74 -15.88
C THR A 36 -15.63 -13.51 -16.46
N GLN A 37 -16.95 -13.53 -16.49
CA GLN A 37 -17.73 -12.34 -16.82
C GLN A 37 -17.50 -11.27 -15.75
N ARG A 38 -17.31 -10.02 -16.17
CA ARG A 38 -17.14 -8.90 -15.24
C ARG A 38 -18.43 -8.73 -14.41
N PRO A 39 -18.34 -8.60 -13.07
CA PRO A 39 -19.50 -8.28 -12.25
C PRO A 39 -20.04 -6.88 -12.56
N GLY A 40 -21.32 -6.67 -12.27
CA GLY A 40 -21.92 -5.33 -12.30
C GLY A 40 -21.31 -4.42 -11.22
N HIS A 41 -21.27 -3.11 -11.47
CA HIS A 41 -20.78 -2.14 -10.49
C HIS A 41 -21.66 -2.10 -9.24
N ALA A 42 -21.06 -2.00 -8.05
CA ALA A 42 -21.74 -2.00 -6.76
C ALA A 42 -20.99 -1.09 -5.76
N LEU A 43 -21.64 -0.73 -4.65
CA LEU A 43 -21.08 0.16 -3.63
C LEU A 43 -19.74 -0.33 -3.04
N CYS A 44 -19.56 -1.65 -2.91
CA CYS A 44 -18.29 -2.22 -2.43
C CYS A 44 -17.11 -1.83 -3.32
N HIS A 45 -17.33 -1.65 -4.63
CA HIS A 45 -16.28 -1.21 -5.55
C HIS A 45 -15.87 0.24 -5.30
N ASP A 46 -16.82 1.13 -4.97
CA ASP A 46 -16.51 2.53 -4.66
C ASP A 46 -15.72 2.64 -3.34
N ILE A 47 -16.06 1.81 -2.34
CA ILE A 47 -15.31 1.71 -1.08
C ILE A 47 -13.89 1.19 -1.35
N GLU A 48 -13.74 0.17 -2.20
CA GLU A 48 -12.42 -0.33 -2.59
C GLU A 48 -11.61 0.73 -3.35
N SER A 49 -12.24 1.49 -4.24
CA SER A 49 -11.61 2.63 -4.90
C SER A 49 -11.12 3.69 -3.91
N LEU A 50 -11.91 4.01 -2.89
CA LEU A 50 -11.49 4.92 -1.81
C LEU A 50 -10.27 4.38 -1.06
N PHE A 51 -10.24 3.08 -0.74
CA PHE A 51 -9.08 2.43 -0.14
C PHE A 51 -7.83 2.61 -1.01
N TRP A 52 -7.92 2.35 -2.31
CA TRP A 52 -6.78 2.50 -3.23
C TRP A 52 -6.29 3.95 -3.35
N VAL A 53 -7.21 4.92 -3.35
CA VAL A 53 -6.85 6.34 -3.33
C VAL A 53 -6.12 6.68 -2.04
N LEU A 54 -6.63 6.28 -0.88
CA LEU A 54 -5.99 6.52 0.42
C LEU A 54 -4.60 5.89 0.50
N LEU A 55 -4.45 4.64 0.06
CA LEU A 55 -3.14 3.97 0.00
C LEU A 55 -2.19 4.73 -0.93
N TRP A 56 -2.61 5.05 -2.15
CA TRP A 56 -1.78 5.79 -3.10
C TRP A 56 -1.36 7.16 -2.55
N THR A 57 -2.30 7.94 -2.00
CA THR A 57 -2.02 9.27 -1.42
C THR A 57 -1.05 9.17 -0.25
N THR A 58 -1.23 8.20 0.65
CA THR A 58 -0.34 8.03 1.80
C THR A 58 1.07 7.60 1.40
N LEU A 59 1.20 6.75 0.38
CA LEU A 59 2.49 6.37 -0.20
C LEU A 59 3.18 7.53 -0.93
N THR A 60 2.45 8.26 -1.77
CA THR A 60 2.99 9.36 -2.60
C THR A 60 3.39 10.58 -1.77
N PHE A 61 2.63 10.90 -0.72
CA PHE A 61 2.82 12.13 0.06
C PHE A 61 3.34 11.87 1.48
N SER A 62 3.91 10.69 1.76
CA SER A 62 4.38 10.29 3.10
C SER A 62 5.32 11.30 3.77
N GLY A 63 5.98 12.15 2.97
CA GLY A 63 6.95 13.13 3.44
C GLY A 63 8.27 12.49 3.88
N MET A 64 8.47 11.21 3.54
CA MET A 64 9.70 10.49 3.86
C MET A 64 10.82 10.91 2.90
N SER A 65 11.99 11.23 3.46
CA SER A 65 13.19 11.49 2.66
C SER A 65 13.70 10.25 1.93
N GLN A 66 13.39 9.05 2.45
CA GLN A 66 13.78 7.76 1.89
C GLN A 66 12.60 6.78 2.03
N PRO A 67 11.72 6.68 1.03
CA PRO A 67 10.67 5.67 1.01
C PRO A 67 11.28 4.27 1.11
N THR A 68 10.60 3.36 1.80
CA THR A 68 11.06 1.97 1.86
C THR A 68 10.92 1.30 0.48
N GLU A 69 11.68 0.23 0.25
CA GLU A 69 11.63 -0.52 -1.02
C GLU A 69 10.20 -1.00 -1.34
N TRP A 70 9.48 -1.48 -0.32
CA TRP A 70 8.11 -1.98 -0.53
C TRP A 70 7.16 -0.86 -0.98
N MET A 71 7.29 0.37 -0.47
CA MET A 71 6.46 1.52 -0.88
C MET A 71 6.70 1.87 -2.35
N ILE A 72 7.97 1.86 -2.76
CA ILE A 72 8.38 2.12 -4.15
C ILE A 72 7.79 1.06 -5.07
N GLN A 73 7.92 -0.22 -4.71
CA GLN A 73 7.35 -1.32 -5.51
C GLN A 73 5.82 -1.25 -5.55
N ALA A 74 5.15 -1.00 -4.42
CA ALA A 74 3.70 -0.85 -4.38
C ALA A 74 3.20 0.26 -5.31
N LEU A 75 3.84 1.44 -5.28
CA LEU A 75 3.51 2.55 -6.19
C LEU A 75 3.77 2.20 -7.65
N LYS A 76 4.90 1.54 -7.96
CA LYS A 76 5.24 1.10 -9.31
C LYS A 76 4.19 0.11 -9.85
N HIS A 77 3.75 -0.81 -9.01
CA HIS A 77 2.75 -1.81 -9.36
C HIS A 77 1.36 -1.20 -9.57
N LEU A 78 0.92 -0.31 -8.68
CA LEU A 78 -0.37 0.38 -8.80
C LEU A 78 -0.44 1.26 -10.04
N ASN A 79 0.67 1.90 -10.43
CA ASN A 79 0.77 2.75 -11.63
C ASN A 79 1.12 1.98 -12.91
N ASN A 80 1.09 0.65 -12.90
CA ASN A 80 1.38 -0.15 -14.09
C ASN A 80 0.26 0.04 -15.13
N SER A 81 0.60 0.14 -16.42
CA SER A 81 -0.37 0.28 -17.51
C SER A 81 -1.12 -1.01 -17.84
N ASN A 82 -0.62 -2.16 -17.36
CA ASN A 82 -1.23 -3.47 -17.56
C ASN A 82 -2.21 -3.80 -16.43
N ALA A 83 -3.51 -3.89 -16.77
CA ALA A 83 -4.57 -4.14 -15.81
C ALA A 83 -4.48 -5.49 -15.09
N VAL A 84 -3.92 -6.52 -15.74
CA VAL A 84 -3.71 -7.84 -15.11
C VAL A 84 -2.61 -7.75 -14.06
N THR A 85 -1.53 -7.02 -14.34
CA THR A 85 -0.48 -6.75 -13.37
C THR A 85 -1.02 -5.97 -12.16
N VAL A 86 -1.79 -4.91 -12.41
CA VAL A 86 -2.42 -4.12 -11.33
C VAL A 86 -3.32 -5.00 -10.48
N ARG A 87 -4.15 -5.85 -11.09
CA ARG A 87 -5.03 -6.80 -10.38
C ARG A 87 -4.24 -7.70 -9.44
N HIS A 88 -3.20 -8.37 -9.94
CA HIS A 88 -2.40 -9.29 -9.13
C HIS A 88 -1.72 -8.57 -7.95
N SER A 89 -1.17 -7.39 -8.20
CA SER A 89 -0.53 -6.59 -7.14
C SER A 89 -1.53 -6.15 -6.07
N LYS A 90 -2.74 -5.75 -6.47
CA LYS A 90 -3.81 -5.42 -5.54
C LYS A 90 -4.25 -6.62 -4.70
N GLN A 91 -4.47 -7.77 -5.34
CA GLN A 91 -4.80 -9.01 -4.64
C GLN A 91 -3.73 -9.39 -3.63
N PHE A 92 -2.45 -9.30 -4.01
CA PHE A 92 -1.34 -9.54 -3.09
C PHE A 92 -1.37 -8.61 -1.87
N LEU A 93 -1.57 -7.30 -2.08
CA LEU A 93 -1.65 -6.32 -0.98
C LEU A 93 -2.85 -6.55 -0.05
N LEU A 94 -4.00 -6.98 -0.59
CA LEU A 94 -5.17 -7.33 0.22
C LEU A 94 -4.96 -8.63 1.02
N MET A 95 -4.20 -9.59 0.47
CA MET A 95 -3.91 -10.87 1.14
C MET A 95 -2.82 -10.75 2.22
N GLU A 96 -1.95 -9.75 2.10
CA GLU A 96 -0.83 -9.50 3.01
C GLU A 96 -0.98 -8.14 3.71
N PRO A 97 -2.02 -7.96 4.56
CA PRO A 97 -2.31 -6.67 5.19
C PRO A 97 -1.13 -6.14 6.00
N ASP A 98 -0.34 -7.01 6.62
CA ASP A 98 0.80 -6.61 7.46
C ASP A 98 1.96 -5.96 6.67
N LEU A 99 1.95 -6.06 5.33
CA LEU A 99 2.87 -5.35 4.44
C LEU A 99 2.50 -3.87 4.28
N ILE A 100 1.24 -3.51 4.52
CA ILE A 100 0.79 -2.11 4.44
C ILE A 100 1.27 -1.40 5.70
N ARG A 101 2.45 -0.77 5.65
CA ARG A 101 3.08 -0.09 6.79
C ARG A 101 3.43 1.35 6.45
N ILE A 102 2.44 2.24 6.51
CA ILE A 102 2.65 3.65 6.25
C ILE A 102 3.50 4.25 7.38
N GLU A 103 4.55 4.95 6.99
CA GLU A 103 5.45 5.67 7.90
C GLU A 103 5.33 7.20 7.68
N GLY A 104 5.94 7.97 8.57
CA GLY A 104 5.99 9.43 8.45
C GLY A 104 4.67 10.11 8.81
N LYS A 105 4.32 11.17 8.06
CA LYS A 105 3.19 12.07 8.37
C LYS A 105 1.85 11.35 8.49
N TYR A 106 1.70 10.23 7.78
CA TYR A 106 0.45 9.47 7.71
C TYR A 106 0.54 8.10 8.40
N ALA A 107 1.46 7.91 9.34
CA ALA A 107 1.61 6.62 10.04
C ALA A 107 0.31 6.10 10.67
N GLY A 108 -0.57 7.01 11.14
CA GLY A 108 -1.89 6.65 11.68
C GLY A 108 -2.85 6.01 10.66
N ALA A 109 -2.62 6.18 9.36
CA ALA A 109 -3.42 5.53 8.32
C ALA A 109 -3.15 4.02 8.21
N THR A 110 -2.00 3.55 8.73
CA THR A 110 -1.64 2.13 8.72
C THR A 110 -2.73 1.25 9.32
N VAL A 111 -3.24 1.61 10.50
CA VAL A 111 -4.25 0.78 11.20
C VAL A 111 -5.53 0.68 10.38
N LEU A 112 -6.01 1.79 9.82
CA LEU A 112 -7.21 1.84 8.98
C LEU A 112 -7.05 0.98 7.71
N LEU A 113 -5.93 1.16 6.99
CA LEU A 113 -5.67 0.44 5.74
C LEU A 113 -5.48 -1.06 5.98
N GLN A 114 -4.78 -1.44 7.05
CA GLN A 114 -4.62 -2.84 7.45
C GLN A 114 -5.95 -3.47 7.86
N ALA A 115 -6.80 -2.75 8.61
CA ALA A 115 -8.10 -3.25 9.02
C ALA A 115 -9.00 -3.50 7.81
N TYR A 116 -9.03 -2.57 6.84
CA TYR A 116 -9.76 -2.78 5.58
C TYR A 116 -9.27 -4.02 4.83
N ALA A 117 -7.94 -4.14 4.61
CA ALA A 117 -7.37 -5.29 3.92
C ALA A 117 -7.67 -6.62 4.65
N LYS A 118 -7.66 -6.62 5.98
CA LYS A 118 -8.06 -7.79 6.79
C LYS A 118 -9.52 -8.20 6.56
N ILE A 119 -10.45 -7.26 6.43
CA ILE A 119 -11.84 -7.56 6.07
C ILE A 119 -11.94 -8.16 4.68
N CYS A 120 -11.24 -7.58 3.70
CA CYS A 120 -11.22 -8.12 2.35
C CYS A 120 -10.65 -9.54 2.30
N LYS A 121 -9.67 -9.86 3.16
CA LYS A 121 -9.10 -11.20 3.29
C LYS A 121 -10.04 -12.19 3.98
N SER A 122 -10.75 -11.76 5.03
CA SER A 122 -11.62 -12.64 5.82
C SER A 122 -12.98 -12.89 5.17
N SER A 123 -13.42 -11.99 4.31
CA SER A 123 -14.75 -12.00 3.75
C SER A 123 -14.69 -12.37 2.28
N SER A 124 -15.54 -13.31 1.84
CA SER A 124 -15.78 -13.53 0.40
C SER A 124 -16.43 -12.31 -0.26
N PHE A 125 -16.95 -11.36 0.54
CA PHE A 125 -17.51 -10.06 0.15
C PHE A 125 -17.32 -9.05 1.28
N THR A 126 -16.79 -7.86 1.00
CA THR A 126 -16.83 -6.72 1.92
C THR A 126 -18.28 -6.26 2.09
N THR A 127 -18.92 -6.60 3.21
CA THR A 127 -20.23 -6.01 3.53
C THR A 127 -20.04 -4.58 4.03
N PHE A 128 -20.97 -3.70 3.68
CA PHE A 128 -21.01 -2.31 4.16
C PHE A 128 -20.93 -2.22 5.69
N GLU A 129 -21.51 -3.21 6.37
CA GLU A 129 -21.55 -3.31 7.83
C GLU A 129 -20.15 -3.45 8.44
N ALA A 130 -19.31 -4.34 7.89
CA ALA A 130 -17.96 -4.57 8.38
C ALA A 130 -17.07 -3.33 8.21
N VAL A 131 -17.25 -2.60 7.09
CA VAL A 131 -16.56 -1.33 6.85
C VAL A 131 -17.05 -0.25 7.82
N ASN A 132 -18.36 -0.13 8.04
CA ASN A 132 -18.92 0.84 8.98
C ASN A 132 -18.44 0.59 10.42
N GLU A 133 -18.29 -0.67 10.84
CA GLU A 133 -17.76 -1.02 12.15
C GLU A 133 -16.33 -0.48 12.36
N ILE A 134 -15.43 -0.66 11.38
CA ILE A 134 -14.08 -0.06 11.42
C ILE A 134 -14.16 1.47 11.55
N PHE A 135 -15.02 2.11 10.76
CA PHE A 135 -15.14 3.57 10.82
C PHE A 135 -15.60 4.04 12.19
N GLN A 136 -16.52 3.31 12.84
CA GLN A 136 -16.92 3.61 14.20
C GLN A 136 -15.76 3.36 15.17
N ASP A 137 -15.04 2.24 15.07
CA ASP A 137 -13.91 1.94 15.96
C ASP A 137 -12.80 2.99 15.83
N PHE A 138 -12.51 3.43 14.61
CA PHE A 138 -11.57 4.51 14.34
C PHE A 138 -12.05 5.84 14.95
N LYS A 139 -13.32 6.21 14.72
CA LYS A 139 -13.91 7.46 15.24
C LYS A 139 -13.89 7.51 16.77
N HIS A 140 -14.09 6.38 17.44
CA HIS A 140 -14.07 6.29 18.90
C HIS A 140 -12.66 6.08 19.47
N GLY A 141 -11.62 6.04 18.63
CA GLY A 141 -10.24 5.80 19.05
C GLY A 141 -10.01 4.41 19.65
N ARG A 142 -10.87 3.42 19.31
CA ARG A 142 -10.69 2.01 19.68
C ARG A 142 -9.57 1.33 18.90
N LEU A 143 -9.17 1.92 17.77
CA LEU A 143 -8.04 1.48 16.95
C LEU A 143 -6.74 2.26 17.22
N ASP A 144 -6.67 3.02 18.32
CA ASP A 144 -5.47 3.79 18.66
C ASP A 144 -4.42 2.89 19.34
N PRO A 145 -3.32 2.53 18.65
CA PRO A 145 -2.29 1.65 19.22
C PRO A 145 -1.55 2.31 20.39
N THR A 146 -1.68 3.63 20.59
CA THR A 146 -1.04 4.34 21.70
C THR A 146 -1.85 4.25 23.01
N LYS A 147 -3.11 3.81 22.95
CA LYS A 147 -3.99 3.66 24.12
C LYS A 147 -3.96 2.27 24.75
N GLU A 148 -3.40 1.28 24.07
CA GLU A 148 -3.10 0.01 24.73
C GLU A 148 -1.95 0.27 25.70
N GLY A 149 -2.31 0.43 26.98
CA GLY A 149 -1.40 0.58 28.12
C GLY A 149 -0.56 -0.66 28.40
N HIS A 150 0.04 -1.26 27.36
CA HIS A 150 1.14 -2.19 27.49
C HIS A 150 2.37 -1.39 27.93
N LYS A 151 2.39 -1.10 29.23
CA LYS A 151 3.60 -0.71 29.94
C LYS A 151 4.61 -1.82 29.60
N PRO A 152 5.70 -1.54 28.85
CA PRO A 152 6.65 -2.57 28.53
C PRO A 152 7.09 -3.18 29.85
N GLU A 153 6.82 -4.47 30.02
CA GLU A 153 7.31 -5.24 31.13
C GLU A 153 8.81 -4.98 31.13
N ARG A 154 9.30 -4.33 32.20
CA ARG A 154 10.72 -4.05 32.35
C ARG A 154 11.40 -5.40 32.30
N LEU A 155 12.00 -5.73 31.16
CA LEU A 155 12.97 -6.79 31.07
C LEU A 155 14.12 -6.31 31.96
N ASP A 156 14.22 -6.88 33.16
CA ASP A 156 15.31 -6.61 34.09
C ASP A 156 16.61 -6.78 33.33
N SER A 157 17.25 -5.64 33.07
CA SER A 157 18.51 -5.60 32.34
C SER A 157 19.55 -6.30 33.20
N PRO A 158 20.27 -7.31 32.69
CA PRO A 158 21.38 -7.88 33.44
C PRO A 158 22.40 -6.77 33.67
N THR A 159 22.71 -6.53 34.94
CA THR A 159 23.74 -5.62 35.42
C THR A 159 25.06 -5.91 34.72
N LEU A 160 25.36 -5.18 33.64
CA LEU A 160 26.68 -5.18 33.01
C LEU A 160 27.64 -4.39 33.90
N GLY A 161 28.65 -5.09 34.40
CA GLY A 161 29.73 -4.52 35.21
C GLY A 161 30.53 -3.43 34.49
N PRO A 162 31.37 -2.70 35.24
CA PRO A 162 32.08 -1.52 34.74
C PRO A 162 33.04 -1.88 33.59
N SER A 163 32.65 -1.47 32.38
CA SER A 163 33.46 -1.60 31.18
C SER A 163 34.62 -0.59 31.22
N GLN A 164 35.84 -1.12 31.16
CA GLN A 164 37.05 -0.31 31.19
C GLN A 164 37.15 0.61 29.98
N ARG A 165 37.29 1.91 30.26
CA ARG A 165 37.69 2.95 29.30
C ARG A 165 39.06 2.60 28.70
N LYS A 166 39.10 2.20 27.43
CA LYS A 166 40.31 2.34 26.60
C LYS A 166 40.24 3.66 25.82
N ARG A 167 41.18 4.55 26.16
CA ARG A 167 41.57 5.73 25.37
C ARG A 167 42.40 5.29 24.17
N GLY A 168 42.33 6.05 23.08
CA GLY A 168 43.16 5.93 21.87
C GLY A 168 42.29 5.60 20.66
N ALA A 169 42.37 6.28 19.52
CA ALA A 169 43.44 7.10 18.99
C ALA A 169 42.88 8.23 18.11
N GLU A 170 43.65 9.30 18.04
CA GLU A 170 43.48 10.43 17.12
C GLU A 170 43.59 9.93 15.68
N ASN A 171 42.67 10.34 14.81
CA ASN A 171 42.81 10.17 13.36
C ASN A 171 43.31 11.49 12.74
N PRO A 172 44.34 11.45 11.87
CA PRO A 172 44.90 12.62 11.24
C PRO A 172 43.95 13.20 10.17
N ARG A 173 44.02 14.52 10.03
CA ARG A 173 43.36 15.31 8.99
C ARG A 173 43.98 14.96 7.64
N ASP A 174 43.13 14.57 6.69
CA ASP A 174 43.52 14.41 5.30
C ASP A 174 43.12 15.71 4.55
N ASP A 175 44.11 16.60 4.42
CA ASP A 175 44.06 17.76 3.55
C ASP A 175 44.34 17.26 2.12
N SER A 176 43.30 17.19 1.28
CA SER A 176 43.49 16.93 -0.16
C SER A 176 43.00 18.10 -1.01
N PRO A 177 43.79 18.54 -2.01
CA PRO A 177 43.65 19.86 -2.61
C PRO A 177 42.70 19.89 -3.80
N ASP A 178 42.06 21.06 -3.87
CA ASP A 178 41.46 21.76 -4.99
C ASP A 178 42.03 21.39 -6.36
N SER A 179 41.18 20.88 -7.27
CA SER A 179 41.53 20.84 -8.69
C SER A 179 40.33 21.04 -9.63
N LYS A 180 40.42 22.19 -10.32
CA LYS A 180 40.20 22.38 -11.77
C LYS A 180 38.76 22.53 -12.26
N ARG A 181 38.36 23.80 -12.20
CA ARG A 181 37.70 24.60 -13.25
C ARG A 181 38.03 24.11 -14.68
N TYR A 182 37.06 23.48 -15.35
CA TYR A 182 37.03 23.35 -16.81
C TYR A 182 36.13 24.45 -17.41
N LYS A 183 36.71 25.24 -18.33
CA LYS A 183 36.01 26.10 -19.28
C LYS A 183 36.22 25.53 -20.69
N GLY A 184 35.17 25.54 -21.49
CA GLY A 184 35.20 25.32 -22.94
C GLY A 184 33.98 24.51 -23.38
N GLY A 185 33.15 24.94 -24.33
CA GLY A 185 33.12 26.15 -25.14
C GLY A 185 31.72 26.32 -25.72
#